data_AF-A0A2L0F4V0-F1
#
_entry.id   AF-A0A2L0F4V0-F1
#
_cell.length_a   1.000
_cell.length_b   1.000
_cell.length_c   1.000
_cell.angle_alpha   90.00
_cell.angle_beta   90.00
_cell.angle_gamma   90.00
#
_symmetry.space_group_name_H-M   'P 1'
#
loop_
_entity.id
_entity.type
_entity.pdbx_description
1 polymer ?
#
loop_
_entity_poly.entity_id
_entity_poly.type
_entity_poly.pdbx_seq_one_letter_code
_entity_poly.pdbx_strand_id
1 'polypeptide(L)'
;MYVVKNKQRSLWFRTGCPRVAAVGALALLGLQPACGDDGGTSGAGAASGTSVGTAGGGGAGDGSGGSGGSAGQGGGAPASGANPLAAPLVDSLTRALSDGDEATLAAHLGPEVFYVDAQGRSEAADAPRALLDGGPWIIESKVDSHHDVFRVLVRRGDENSVLFGAVGEEGLASWLALAAPPPSDPASTSPVLRVYQQAWMEGEEGRAALIEQCWADSARYVDPTADVTGRPGLDGTIAAFQSALPGATLAPASGALEAHGLVHFLWRIEGADMPPLDGMDVGFVDGAGALTLIAGFFGPFSPP
;
A
#
# COMPACT_ATOMS: atom_id res chain seq x y z
N MET A 1 -7.30 27.48 6.53
CA MET A 1 -6.61 26.34 7.14
C MET A 1 -7.58 25.18 7.04
N TYR A 2 -7.24 24.14 6.28
CA TYR A 2 -8.11 22.96 6.16
C TYR A 2 -7.40 21.77 6.80
N VAL A 3 -8.17 20.89 7.41
CA VAL A 3 -7.68 19.71 8.14
C VAL A 3 -8.11 18.48 7.37
N VAL A 4 -7.16 17.71 6.86
CA VAL A 4 -7.44 16.42 6.24
C VAL A 4 -7.39 15.37 7.34
N LYS A 5 -8.49 14.63 7.55
CA LYS A 5 -8.62 13.58 8.56
C LYS A 5 -8.71 12.22 7.89
N ASN A 6 -7.86 11.28 8.31
CA ASN A 6 -8.09 9.85 8.13
C ASN A 6 -8.39 9.25 9.53
N LYS A 7 -8.95 8.03 9.60
CA LYS A 7 -9.17 7.24 10.83
C LYS A 7 -7.95 7.17 11.76
N GLN A 8 -6.74 7.49 11.28
CA GLN A 8 -5.50 7.46 12.07
C GLN A 8 -4.81 8.82 12.34
N ARG A 9 -4.97 9.90 11.55
CA ARG A 9 -4.22 11.18 11.73
C ARG A 9 -4.93 12.44 11.18
N SER A 10 -4.45 13.62 11.58
CA SER A 10 -4.83 14.96 11.04
C SER A 10 -3.63 15.67 10.41
N LEU A 11 -3.73 16.13 9.17
CA LEU A 11 -2.72 16.96 8.47
C LEU A 11 -3.17 18.42 8.34
N TRP A 12 -2.25 19.36 8.57
CA TRP A 12 -2.52 20.80 8.64
C TRP A 12 -1.93 21.55 7.42
N PHE A 13 -2.74 22.35 6.73
CA PHE A 13 -2.32 23.10 5.53
C PHE A 13 -2.35 24.62 5.74
N ARG A 14 -1.27 25.32 5.33
CA ARG A 14 -1.21 26.79 5.21
C ARG A 14 -1.59 27.24 3.78
N THR A 15 -2.24 28.39 3.69
CA THR A 15 -2.94 28.90 2.50
C THR A 15 -1.97 29.38 1.41
N GLY A 16 -2.07 28.78 0.22
CA GLY A 16 -1.35 29.19 -1.00
C GLY A 16 -1.68 28.34 -2.23
N CYS A 17 -2.18 27.10 -2.04
CA CYS A 17 -2.53 26.20 -3.14
C CYS A 17 -3.99 26.39 -3.62
N PRO A 18 -4.28 26.45 -4.94
CA PRO A 18 -5.65 26.41 -5.44
C PRO A 18 -6.31 25.06 -5.08
N ARG A 19 -7.48 25.13 -4.42
CA ARG A 19 -8.22 24.00 -3.81
C ARG A 19 -8.46 22.79 -4.72
N VAL A 20 -8.51 22.98 -6.04
CA VAL A 20 -8.91 21.94 -7.00
C VAL A 20 -7.76 20.97 -7.30
N ALA A 21 -6.51 21.46 -7.36
CA ALA A 21 -5.34 20.62 -7.64
C ALA A 21 -5.01 19.70 -6.45
N ALA A 22 -4.99 20.24 -5.23
CA ALA A 22 -4.70 19.48 -4.03
C ALA A 22 -5.75 18.40 -3.72
N VAL A 23 -7.04 18.69 -3.96
CA VAL A 23 -8.14 17.74 -3.70
C VAL A 23 -8.15 16.61 -4.73
N GLY A 24 -7.80 16.88 -5.99
CA GLY A 24 -7.69 15.85 -7.05
C GLY A 24 -6.54 14.86 -6.79
N ALA A 25 -5.35 15.38 -6.45
CA ALA A 25 -4.18 14.57 -6.12
C ALA A 25 -4.39 13.70 -4.87
N LEU A 26 -5.01 14.26 -3.81
CA LEU A 26 -5.30 13.54 -2.58
C LEU A 26 -6.34 12.42 -2.78
N ALA A 27 -7.41 12.68 -3.55
CA ALA A 27 -8.45 11.69 -3.81
C ALA A 27 -7.93 10.49 -4.62
N LEU A 28 -6.96 10.70 -5.52
CA LEU A 28 -6.30 9.63 -6.29
C LEU A 28 -5.34 8.78 -5.45
N LEU A 29 -4.78 9.36 -4.37
CA LEU A 29 -3.94 8.66 -3.39
C LEU A 29 -4.75 8.00 -2.25
N GLY A 30 -6.08 7.89 -2.39
CA GLY A 30 -6.95 7.35 -1.35
C GLY A 30 -7.07 8.23 -0.09
N LEU A 31 -6.65 9.50 -0.15
CA LEU A 31 -6.69 10.47 0.95
C LEU A 31 -7.93 11.37 0.81
N GLN A 32 -8.92 11.21 1.70
CA GLN A 32 -10.14 12.04 1.69
C GLN A 32 -9.93 13.42 2.35
N PRO A 33 -10.28 14.54 1.70
CA PRO A 33 -10.32 15.85 2.37
C PRO A 33 -11.55 15.96 3.30
N ALA A 34 -11.36 16.42 4.53
CA ALA A 34 -12.47 16.80 5.40
C ALA A 34 -12.68 18.32 5.32
N CYS A 35 -13.83 18.75 4.79
CA CYS A 35 -14.32 20.11 5.03
C CYS A 35 -14.87 20.15 6.47
N GLY A 36 -14.23 20.94 7.33
CA GLY A 36 -14.87 21.36 8.58
C GLY A 36 -15.90 22.44 8.27
N ASP A 37 -17.16 22.18 8.58
CA ASP A 37 -18.19 23.20 8.66
C ASP A 37 -17.90 24.07 9.89
N ASP A 38 -17.33 25.25 9.68
CA ASP A 38 -17.36 26.30 10.67
C ASP A 38 -18.81 26.81 10.76
N GLY A 39 -19.51 26.32 11.78
CA GLY A 39 -20.90 26.67 12.07
C GLY A 39 -21.10 28.18 12.19
N GLY A 40 -21.79 28.75 11.20
CA GLY A 40 -22.41 30.07 11.25
C GLY A 40 -23.93 29.90 11.25
N THR A 41 -24.54 30.04 12.42
CA THR A 41 -26.00 30.00 12.62
C THR A 41 -26.69 31.19 11.97
N SER A 42 -27.61 30.93 11.03
CA SER A 42 -28.86 31.67 10.76
C SER A 42 -29.52 30.97 9.56
N GLY A 43 -30.81 30.68 9.46
CA GLY A 43 -31.99 30.87 10.28
C GLY A 43 -33.19 30.51 9.39
N ALA A 44 -34.17 29.81 9.96
CA ALA A 44 -35.57 29.68 9.52
C ALA A 44 -35.90 29.11 8.12
N GLY A 45 -36.82 28.12 8.09
CA GLY A 45 -37.57 27.81 6.87
C GLY A 45 -38.22 26.43 6.86
N ALA A 46 -39.45 26.38 7.36
CA ALA A 46 -40.34 25.23 7.52
C ALA A 46 -40.65 24.37 6.26
N ALA A 47 -41.20 23.18 6.56
CA ALA A 47 -42.37 22.54 5.95
C ALA A 47 -42.16 21.21 5.18
N SER A 48 -42.48 20.13 5.91
CA SER A 48 -43.40 19.03 5.56
C SER A 48 -43.89 18.86 4.11
N GLY A 49 -43.84 17.62 3.60
CA GLY A 49 -44.64 17.16 2.47
C GLY A 49 -44.53 15.65 2.23
N THR A 50 -45.64 14.95 2.42
CA THR A 50 -45.82 13.50 2.45
C THR A 50 -46.03 12.89 1.05
N SER A 51 -45.54 11.65 0.87
CA SER A 51 -46.14 10.49 0.14
C SER A 51 -46.62 10.56 -1.33
N VAL A 52 -46.09 9.58 -2.09
CA VAL A 52 -46.76 8.55 -2.92
C VAL A 52 -47.35 8.96 -4.28
N GLY A 53 -46.95 8.21 -5.33
CA GLY A 53 -47.64 8.11 -6.61
C GLY A 53 -46.97 7.09 -7.55
N THR A 54 -47.73 6.08 -7.94
CA THR A 54 -47.36 4.81 -8.60
C THR A 54 -47.32 4.82 -10.14
N ALA A 55 -46.49 3.92 -10.68
CA ALA A 55 -46.70 2.99 -11.81
C ALA A 55 -46.97 3.48 -13.25
N GLY A 56 -46.26 2.84 -14.19
CA GLY A 56 -46.89 2.26 -15.39
C GLY A 56 -46.16 2.44 -16.72
N GLY A 57 -45.92 1.33 -17.43
CA GLY A 57 -45.95 1.28 -18.90
C GLY A 57 -44.66 0.84 -19.60
N GLY A 58 -44.65 -0.41 -20.07
CA GLY A 58 -43.59 -0.96 -20.92
C GLY A 58 -43.74 -0.63 -22.41
N GLY A 59 -42.74 -1.06 -23.19
CA GLY A 59 -42.77 -1.01 -24.65
C GLY A 59 -41.50 -1.63 -25.23
N ALA A 60 -41.64 -2.80 -25.86
CA ALA A 60 -40.61 -3.50 -26.62
C ALA A 60 -40.40 -2.86 -28.00
N GLY A 61 -39.19 -3.01 -28.55
CA GLY A 61 -38.86 -2.66 -29.93
C GLY A 61 -37.50 -3.23 -30.34
N ASP A 62 -37.53 -4.30 -31.12
CA ASP A 62 -36.39 -4.97 -31.76
C ASP A 62 -35.80 -4.14 -32.92
N GLY A 63 -34.51 -4.35 -33.23
CA GLY A 63 -34.04 -4.29 -34.63
C GLY A 63 -32.74 -3.53 -34.95
N SER A 64 -31.61 -4.23 -34.82
CA SER A 64 -30.46 -4.29 -35.74
C SER A 64 -29.68 -3.04 -36.20
N GLY A 65 -28.36 -3.07 -35.98
CA GLY A 65 -27.39 -2.22 -36.69
C GLY A 65 -25.97 -2.28 -36.11
N GLY A 66 -25.32 -3.44 -36.16
CA GLY A 66 -23.96 -3.64 -35.67
C GLY A 66 -22.89 -3.15 -36.66
N SER A 67 -22.04 -2.21 -36.23
CA SER A 67 -20.61 -2.15 -36.56
C SER A 67 -19.94 -1.08 -35.70
N GLY A 68 -18.92 -1.46 -34.94
CA GLY A 68 -18.18 -0.55 -34.07
C GLY A 68 -17.38 -1.35 -33.05
N GLY A 69 -16.17 -1.77 -33.43
CA GLY A 69 -15.22 -2.36 -32.49
C GLY A 69 -14.85 -1.32 -31.44
N SER A 70 -15.32 -1.50 -30.21
CA SER A 70 -14.87 -0.69 -29.09
C SER A 70 -13.61 -1.33 -28.50
N ALA A 71 -12.52 -0.58 -28.55
CA ALA A 71 -11.36 -0.80 -27.69
C ALA A 71 -11.84 -1.02 -26.25
N GLY A 72 -11.34 -2.11 -25.64
CA GLY A 72 -11.66 -2.45 -24.26
C GLY A 72 -11.28 -1.28 -23.37
N GLN A 73 -12.29 -0.64 -22.77
CA GLN A 73 -12.09 0.28 -21.67
C GLN A 73 -11.41 -0.52 -20.55
N GLY A 74 -10.15 -0.18 -20.26
CA GLY A 74 -9.47 -0.63 -19.06
C GLY A 74 -10.31 -0.22 -17.88
N GLY A 75 -11.03 -1.19 -17.31
CA GLY A 75 -11.75 -1.00 -16.07
C GLY A 75 -10.73 -0.67 -14.99
N GLY A 76 -10.71 0.58 -14.54
CA GLY A 76 -10.06 0.94 -13.29
C GLY A 76 -10.59 -0.01 -12.23
N ALA A 77 -9.69 -0.77 -11.61
CA ALA A 77 -10.04 -1.68 -10.54
C ALA A 77 -10.81 -0.87 -9.46
N PRO A 78 -11.96 -1.36 -8.97
CA PRO A 78 -12.63 -0.70 -7.86
C PRO A 78 -11.66 -0.72 -6.66
N ALA A 79 -11.59 0.38 -5.92
CA ALA A 79 -10.88 0.42 -4.64
C ALA A 79 -11.35 -0.75 -3.77
N SER A 80 -10.52 -1.77 -3.61
CA SER A 80 -10.92 -3.00 -2.93
C SER A 80 -11.02 -2.73 -1.43
N GLY A 81 -12.17 -3.04 -0.84
CA GLY A 81 -12.37 -2.94 0.61
C GLY A 81 -11.35 -3.80 1.36
N ALA A 82 -10.93 -3.33 2.53
CA ALA A 82 -10.02 -4.05 3.41
C ALA A 82 -10.48 -5.50 3.64
N ASN A 83 -9.55 -6.46 3.59
CA ASN A 83 -9.83 -7.86 3.90
C ASN A 83 -10.44 -7.96 5.33
N PRO A 84 -11.70 -8.38 5.49
CA PRO A 84 -12.36 -8.41 6.80
C PRO A 84 -11.72 -9.41 7.78
N LEU A 85 -10.95 -10.37 7.27
CA LEU A 85 -10.19 -11.33 8.07
C LEU A 85 -8.86 -10.75 8.57
N ALA A 86 -8.36 -9.67 7.97
CA ALA A 86 -7.05 -9.13 8.31
C ALA A 86 -7.00 -8.54 9.73
N ALA A 87 -8.01 -7.74 10.12
CA ALA A 87 -7.97 -7.08 11.43
C ALA A 87 -7.94 -8.06 12.62
N PRO A 88 -8.83 -9.08 12.70
CA PRO A 88 -8.77 -10.06 13.80
C PRO A 88 -7.47 -10.86 13.82
N LEU A 89 -6.94 -11.24 12.66
CA LEU A 89 -5.67 -11.96 12.56
C LEU A 89 -4.52 -11.11 13.09
N VAL A 90 -4.37 -9.89 12.58
CA VAL A 90 -3.23 -9.03 12.95
C VAL A 90 -3.30 -8.60 14.42
N ASP A 91 -4.50 -8.38 14.96
CA ASP A 91 -4.69 -8.12 16.40
C ASP A 91 -4.26 -9.31 17.27
N SER A 92 -4.52 -10.54 16.82
CA SER A 92 -4.10 -11.75 17.53
C SER A 92 -2.60 -11.99 17.41
N LEU A 93 -2.06 -11.83 16.20
CA LEU A 93 -0.63 -11.99 15.90
C LEU A 93 0.23 -10.99 16.69
N THR A 94 -0.16 -9.72 16.74
CA THR A 94 0.58 -8.68 17.51
C THR A 94 0.55 -8.93 19.02
N ARG A 95 -0.55 -9.47 19.55
CA ARG A 95 -0.63 -9.90 20.96
C ARG A 95 0.31 -11.08 21.22
N ALA A 96 0.29 -12.10 20.37
CA ALA A 96 1.15 -13.27 20.51
C ALA A 96 2.64 -12.90 20.43
N LEU A 97 3.01 -11.93 19.58
CA LEU A 97 4.37 -11.36 19.56
C LEU A 97 4.77 -10.68 20.87
N SER A 98 3.83 -9.95 21.47
CA SER A 98 4.05 -9.26 22.75
C SER A 98 4.18 -10.22 23.93
N ASP A 99 3.37 -11.28 23.91
CA ASP A 99 3.31 -12.27 24.97
C ASP A 99 4.40 -13.34 24.84
N GLY A 100 5.07 -13.41 23.68
CA GLY A 100 6.01 -14.50 23.37
C GLY A 100 5.29 -15.85 23.20
N ASP A 101 4.03 -15.83 22.75
CA ASP A 101 3.19 -17.01 22.60
C ASP A 101 3.41 -17.68 21.24
N GLU A 102 4.39 -18.57 21.21
CA GLU A 102 4.76 -19.35 20.01
C GLU A 102 3.59 -20.20 19.49
N ALA A 103 2.76 -20.75 20.38
CA ALA A 103 1.65 -21.62 19.98
C ALA A 103 0.55 -20.82 19.27
N THR A 104 0.22 -19.64 19.78
CA THR A 104 -0.73 -18.74 19.11
C THR A 104 -0.16 -18.20 17.80
N LEU A 105 1.14 -17.88 17.73
CA LEU A 105 1.78 -17.50 16.46
C LEU A 105 1.64 -18.62 15.43
N ALA A 106 2.02 -19.85 15.78
CA ALA A 106 1.93 -21.00 14.89
C ALA A 106 0.51 -21.23 14.36
N ALA A 107 -0.53 -21.00 15.18
CA ALA A 107 -1.93 -21.13 14.77
C ALA A 107 -2.39 -20.07 13.75
N HIS A 108 -1.63 -18.98 13.58
CA HIS A 108 -1.91 -17.88 12.66
C HIS A 108 -1.07 -17.93 11.38
N LEU A 109 -0.18 -18.91 11.26
CA LEU A 109 0.70 -19.09 10.11
C LEU A 109 0.10 -20.10 9.12
N GLY A 110 0.07 -19.73 7.84
CA GLY A 110 -0.32 -20.65 6.77
C GLY A 110 0.70 -21.79 6.60
N PRO A 111 0.31 -22.93 6.02
CA PRO A 111 1.19 -24.10 5.86
C PRO A 111 2.40 -23.84 4.95
N GLU A 112 2.27 -22.90 4.00
CA GLU A 112 3.32 -22.48 3.06
C GLU A 112 3.88 -21.11 3.41
N VAL A 113 3.65 -20.63 4.64
CA VAL A 113 4.22 -19.34 5.07
C VAL A 113 5.73 -19.45 5.14
N PHE A 114 6.38 -18.35 4.79
CA PHE A 114 7.77 -18.14 5.16
C PHE A 114 7.90 -16.89 6.02
N TYR A 115 8.90 -16.92 6.87
CA TYR A 115 9.42 -15.78 7.59
C TYR A 115 10.81 -15.43 7.06
N VAL A 116 11.11 -14.15 6.93
CA VAL A 116 12.44 -13.69 6.55
C VAL A 116 12.84 -12.44 7.33
N ASP A 117 14.10 -12.40 7.72
CA ASP A 117 14.73 -11.26 8.40
C ASP A 117 16.19 -11.09 7.91
N ALA A 118 16.98 -10.32 8.65
CA ALA A 118 18.39 -10.09 8.33
C ALA A 118 19.29 -11.31 8.62
N GLN A 119 18.80 -12.29 9.38
CA GLN A 119 19.54 -13.46 9.86
C GLN A 119 19.27 -14.69 8.97
N GLY A 120 18.10 -14.76 8.35
CA GLY A 120 17.76 -15.87 7.48
C GLY A 120 16.33 -15.86 6.96
N ARG A 121 16.01 -16.95 6.26
CA ARG A 121 14.66 -17.30 5.84
C ARG A 121 14.29 -18.61 6.52
N SER A 122 13.11 -18.65 7.14
CA SER A 122 12.55 -19.82 7.82
C SER A 122 11.20 -20.18 7.21
N GLU A 123 10.96 -21.46 6.98
CA GLU A 123 9.68 -21.96 6.48
C GLU A 123 8.69 -22.20 7.64
N ALA A 124 7.44 -22.47 7.31
CA ALA A 124 6.28 -22.41 8.21
C ALA A 124 6.49 -23.01 9.62
N ALA A 125 7.11 -24.18 9.73
CA ALA A 125 7.31 -24.85 11.03
C ALA A 125 8.29 -24.13 11.96
N ASP A 126 9.28 -23.42 11.40
CA ASP A 126 10.35 -22.76 12.16
C ASP A 126 10.09 -21.26 12.32
N ALA A 127 9.19 -20.68 11.51
CA ALA A 127 8.88 -19.26 11.48
C ALA A 127 8.46 -18.67 12.85
N PRO A 128 7.59 -19.29 13.68
CA PRO A 128 7.23 -18.73 15.00
C PRO A 128 8.44 -18.62 15.92
N ARG A 129 9.26 -19.67 15.96
CA ARG A 129 10.46 -19.73 16.79
C ARG A 129 11.52 -18.74 16.33
N ALA A 130 11.72 -18.59 15.02
CA ALA A 130 12.64 -17.61 14.46
C ALA A 130 12.18 -16.18 14.78
N LEU A 131 10.89 -15.89 14.61
CA LEU A 131 10.31 -14.58 14.91
C LEU A 131 10.43 -14.20 16.40
N LEU A 132 10.35 -15.18 17.30
CA LEU A 132 10.54 -15.00 18.75
C LEU A 132 11.99 -15.20 19.21
N ASP A 133 12.94 -15.53 18.33
CA ASP A 133 14.33 -15.71 18.72
C ASP A 133 14.88 -14.37 19.22
N GLY A 134 15.40 -14.33 20.45
CA GLY A 134 15.76 -13.10 21.16
C GLY A 134 14.65 -12.51 22.05
N GLY A 135 13.48 -13.13 22.13
CA GLY A 135 12.41 -12.81 23.08
C GLY A 135 11.20 -12.06 22.47
N PRO A 136 10.21 -11.70 23.30
CA PRO A 136 8.99 -11.03 22.85
C PRO A 136 9.26 -9.63 22.27
N TRP A 137 8.33 -9.15 21.45
CA TRP A 137 8.40 -7.84 20.80
C TRP A 137 7.53 -6.81 21.52
N ILE A 138 7.97 -5.56 21.51
CA ILE A 138 7.13 -4.42 21.91
C ILE A 138 6.48 -3.84 20.67
N ILE A 139 5.15 -3.70 20.68
CA ILE A 139 4.40 -3.09 19.58
C ILE A 139 4.39 -1.57 19.74
N GLU A 140 5.01 -0.86 18.79
CA GLU A 140 5.25 0.59 18.83
C GLU A 140 4.27 1.41 17.98
N SER A 141 3.45 0.75 17.15
CA SER A 141 2.46 1.42 16.33
C SER A 141 1.12 0.69 16.33
N LYS A 142 0.07 1.41 15.88
CA LYS A 142 -1.13 0.74 15.40
C LYS A 142 -0.78 -0.08 14.16
N VAL A 143 -1.60 -1.09 13.90
CA VAL A 143 -1.60 -1.80 12.63
C VAL A 143 -1.98 -0.83 11.51
N ASP A 144 -1.16 -0.84 10.46
CA ASP A 144 -1.42 -0.17 9.20
C ASP A 144 -1.56 -1.24 8.12
N SER A 145 -2.70 -1.26 7.43
CA SER A 145 -3.06 -2.33 6.50
C SER A 145 -3.89 -1.80 5.35
N HIS A 146 -3.67 -2.36 4.17
CA HIS A 146 -4.46 -2.15 2.97
C HIS A 146 -4.43 -3.44 2.14
N HIS A 147 -5.42 -3.65 1.28
CA HIS A 147 -5.60 -4.93 0.57
C HIS A 147 -5.54 -6.13 1.54
N ASP A 148 -4.58 -7.02 1.35
CA ASP A 148 -4.23 -8.14 2.22
C ASP A 148 -2.92 -7.94 2.99
N VAL A 149 -2.21 -6.83 2.80
CA VAL A 149 -0.91 -6.57 3.42
C VAL A 149 -1.04 -5.69 4.66
N PHE A 150 -0.11 -5.87 5.60
CA PHE A 150 -0.03 -5.06 6.81
C PHE A 150 1.42 -4.75 7.18
N ARG A 151 1.59 -3.70 7.97
CA ARG A 151 2.82 -3.40 8.70
C ARG A 151 2.51 -3.00 10.14
N VAL A 152 3.47 -3.26 11.02
CA VAL A 152 3.46 -2.79 12.40
C VAL A 152 4.89 -2.53 12.85
N LEU A 153 5.12 -1.40 13.53
CA LEU A 153 6.40 -1.12 14.14
C LEU A 153 6.56 -1.95 15.40
N VAL A 154 7.70 -2.62 15.48
CA VAL A 154 8.07 -3.47 16.59
C VAL A 154 9.42 -3.05 17.13
N ARG A 155 9.64 -3.25 18.42
CA ARG A 155 10.92 -2.95 19.07
C ARG A 155 11.35 -4.10 19.95
N ARG A 156 12.66 -4.38 19.95
CA ARG A 156 13.31 -5.28 20.90
C ARG A 156 14.55 -4.59 21.45
N GLY A 157 14.61 -4.43 22.77
CA GLY A 157 15.63 -3.59 23.39
C GLY A 157 15.58 -2.17 22.82
N ASP A 158 16.70 -1.73 22.25
CA ASP A 158 16.87 -0.41 21.61
C ASP A 158 16.71 -0.47 20.07
N GLU A 159 16.44 -1.65 19.51
CA GLU A 159 16.33 -1.86 18.06
C GLU A 159 14.87 -1.78 17.61
N ASN A 160 14.59 -0.79 16.76
CA ASN A 160 13.31 -0.69 16.06
C ASN A 160 13.36 -1.51 14.77
N SER A 161 12.23 -2.11 14.40
CA SER A 161 12.03 -2.82 13.14
C SER A 161 10.57 -2.65 12.70
N VAL A 162 10.29 -3.04 11.46
CA VAL A 162 8.93 -3.14 10.95
C VAL A 162 8.66 -4.61 10.67
N LEU A 163 7.59 -5.13 11.25
CA LEU A 163 7.02 -6.39 10.83
C LEU A 163 6.02 -6.12 9.71
N PHE A 164 6.29 -6.69 8.55
CA PHE A 164 5.39 -6.76 7.41
C PHE A 164 4.79 -8.14 7.30
N GLY A 165 3.60 -8.22 6.71
CA GLY A 165 3.00 -9.49 6.35
C GLY A 165 1.84 -9.35 5.38
N ALA A 166 1.37 -10.48 4.88
CA ALA A 166 0.11 -10.57 4.17
C ALA A 166 -0.81 -11.63 4.79
N VAL A 167 -2.11 -11.42 4.62
CA VAL A 167 -3.19 -12.28 5.10
C VAL A 167 -3.80 -13.02 3.92
N GLY A 168 -3.56 -14.32 3.85
CA GLY A 168 -4.15 -15.20 2.85
C GLY A 168 -5.67 -15.36 3.01
N GLU A 169 -6.29 -16.04 2.04
CA GLU A 169 -7.75 -16.21 1.96
C GLU A 169 -8.35 -16.95 3.16
N GLU A 170 -7.57 -17.83 3.80
CA GLU A 170 -7.98 -18.58 4.99
C GLU A 170 -7.90 -17.75 6.29
N GLY A 171 -7.52 -16.48 6.20
CA GLY A 171 -7.29 -15.64 7.38
C GLY A 171 -6.04 -16.05 8.17
N LEU A 172 -5.06 -16.64 7.48
CA LEU A 172 -3.73 -16.98 8.00
C LEU A 172 -2.66 -16.13 7.30
N ALA A 173 -1.53 -15.91 7.95
CA ALA A 173 -0.41 -15.19 7.34
C ALA A 173 0.16 -16.01 6.17
N SER A 174 0.29 -15.40 4.99
CA SER A 174 0.86 -16.02 3.79
C SER A 174 2.35 -15.75 3.62
N TRP A 175 2.85 -14.65 4.19
CA TRP A 175 4.27 -14.39 4.41
C TRP A 175 4.45 -13.39 5.55
N LEU A 176 5.60 -13.44 6.21
CA LEU A 176 6.04 -12.47 7.20
C LEU A 176 7.47 -12.02 6.88
N ALA A 177 7.74 -10.73 7.06
CA ALA A 177 9.07 -10.17 6.90
C ALA A 177 9.37 -9.17 8.02
N LEU A 178 10.48 -9.35 8.71
CA LEU A 178 10.97 -8.41 9.70
C LEU A 178 12.13 -7.62 9.09
N ALA A 179 11.95 -6.31 8.94
CA ALA A 179 12.98 -5.44 8.39
C ALA A 179 13.42 -4.39 9.42
N ALA A 180 14.74 -4.29 9.61
CA ALA A 180 15.35 -3.15 10.29
C ALA A 180 15.20 -1.88 9.43
N PRO A 181 15.47 -0.68 9.99
CA PRO A 181 15.53 0.54 9.21
C PRO A 181 16.53 0.38 8.04
N PRO A 182 16.17 0.81 6.83
CA PRO A 182 17.08 0.69 5.70
C PRO A 182 18.28 1.64 5.86
N PRO A 183 19.40 1.38 5.15
CA PRO A 183 20.57 2.26 5.16
C PRO A 183 20.20 3.69 4.78
N SER A 184 20.79 4.69 5.43
CA SER A 184 20.44 6.10 5.17
C SER A 184 20.93 6.62 3.81
N ASP A 185 21.98 6.02 3.24
CA ASP A 185 22.55 6.42 1.94
C ASP A 185 21.75 5.84 0.78
N PRO A 186 21.06 6.67 -0.05
CA PRO A 186 20.29 6.22 -1.19
C PRO A 186 21.08 5.43 -2.25
N ALA A 187 22.40 5.62 -2.31
CA ALA A 187 23.25 4.87 -3.24
C ALA A 187 23.43 3.40 -2.84
N SER A 188 23.16 3.04 -1.59
CA SER A 188 23.27 1.68 -1.03
C SER A 188 22.08 0.80 -1.43
N THR A 189 21.95 0.55 -2.73
CA THR A 189 20.82 -0.18 -3.34
C THR A 189 21.34 -1.11 -4.45
N SER A 190 20.78 -2.29 -4.65
CA SER A 190 21.19 -3.22 -5.72
C SER A 190 20.79 -2.75 -7.13
N PRO A 191 21.41 -3.31 -8.19
CA PRO A 191 21.05 -2.98 -9.56
C PRO A 191 19.56 -3.19 -9.89
N VAL A 192 18.96 -4.31 -9.45
CA VAL A 192 17.55 -4.62 -9.73
C VAL A 192 16.61 -3.57 -9.15
N LEU A 193 16.86 -3.12 -7.92
CA LEU A 193 16.06 -2.09 -7.27
C LEU A 193 16.27 -0.71 -7.90
N ARG A 194 17.49 -0.37 -8.33
CA ARG A 194 17.73 0.88 -9.08
C ARG A 194 16.95 0.92 -10.40
N VAL A 195 16.90 -0.20 -11.12
CA VAL A 195 16.12 -0.31 -12.36
C VAL A 195 14.62 -0.16 -12.08
N TYR A 196 14.11 -0.82 -11.03
CA TYR A 196 12.73 -0.65 -10.58
C TYR A 196 12.41 0.82 -10.22
N GLN A 197 13.25 1.46 -9.41
CA GLN A 197 13.09 2.87 -9.03
C GLN A 197 13.15 3.80 -10.24
N GLN A 198 14.02 3.53 -11.22
CA GLN A 198 14.09 4.29 -12.46
C GLN A 198 12.80 4.18 -13.28
N ALA A 199 12.16 3.00 -13.31
CA ALA A 199 10.94 2.77 -14.09
C ALA A 199 9.80 3.72 -13.70
N TRP A 200 9.71 4.10 -12.41
CA TRP A 200 8.69 5.06 -11.92
C TRP A 200 8.80 6.45 -12.53
N MET A 201 10.01 6.85 -12.94
CA MET A 201 10.28 8.17 -13.52
C MET A 201 10.54 8.11 -15.03
N GLU A 202 10.56 6.92 -15.62
CA GLU A 202 10.79 6.72 -17.05
C GLU A 202 9.53 6.98 -17.87
N GLY A 203 9.71 7.55 -19.06
CA GLY A 203 8.62 7.77 -20.01
C GLY A 203 8.10 6.48 -20.61
N GLU A 204 6.94 6.56 -21.29
CA GLU A 204 6.24 5.42 -21.89
C GLU A 204 7.16 4.55 -22.78
N GLU A 205 8.03 5.18 -23.56
CA GLU A 205 8.92 4.47 -24.50
C GLU A 205 9.99 3.60 -23.81
N GLY A 206 10.50 4.01 -22.64
CA GLY A 206 11.59 3.33 -21.95
C GLY A 206 11.14 2.42 -20.80
N ARG A 207 9.97 2.69 -20.22
CA ARG A 207 9.51 2.07 -18.98
C ARG A 207 9.32 0.56 -19.09
N ALA A 208 8.73 0.08 -20.18
CA ALA A 208 8.49 -1.34 -20.39
C ALA A 208 9.79 -2.17 -20.37
N ALA A 209 10.87 -1.63 -20.95
CA ALA A 209 12.17 -2.30 -20.96
C ALA A 209 12.83 -2.33 -19.58
N LEU A 210 12.62 -1.31 -18.74
CA LEU A 210 13.10 -1.32 -17.35
C LEU A 210 12.33 -2.34 -16.51
N ILE A 211 11.00 -2.39 -16.66
CA ILE A 211 10.15 -3.37 -15.97
C ILE A 211 10.55 -4.80 -16.36
N GLU A 212 10.80 -5.07 -17.64
CA GLU A 212 11.27 -6.38 -18.10
C GLU A 212 12.59 -6.80 -17.45
N GLN A 213 13.50 -5.85 -17.21
CA GLN A 213 14.81 -6.12 -16.60
C GLN A 213 14.73 -6.44 -15.10
N CYS A 214 13.78 -5.86 -14.36
CA CYS A 214 13.75 -5.97 -12.90
C CYS A 214 12.58 -6.78 -12.32
N TRP A 215 11.54 -7.06 -13.12
CA TRP A 215 10.25 -7.59 -12.64
C TRP A 215 9.97 -8.98 -13.20
N ALA A 216 9.67 -9.94 -12.32
CA ALA A 216 9.27 -11.28 -12.73
C ALA A 216 7.88 -11.25 -13.42
N ASP A 217 7.65 -12.21 -14.34
CA ASP A 217 6.47 -12.21 -15.22
C ASP A 217 5.13 -12.18 -14.46
N SER A 218 5.07 -12.84 -13.30
CA SER A 218 3.90 -12.95 -12.43
C SER A 218 4.05 -12.17 -11.11
N ALA A 219 5.01 -11.25 -11.02
CA ALA A 219 5.25 -10.49 -9.80
C ALA A 219 4.09 -9.56 -9.46
N ARG A 220 3.87 -9.32 -8.17
CA ARG A 220 2.75 -8.51 -7.66
C ARG A 220 3.25 -7.16 -7.14
N TYR A 221 2.55 -6.10 -7.49
CA TYR A 221 2.71 -4.78 -6.87
C TYR A 221 1.42 -4.46 -6.12
N VAL A 222 1.54 -4.09 -4.85
CA VAL A 222 0.40 -3.68 -4.03
C VAL A 222 0.74 -2.46 -3.19
N ASP A 223 -0.08 -1.43 -3.23
CA ASP A 223 -0.02 -0.24 -2.38
C ASP A 223 -1.46 0.20 -2.04
N PRO A 224 -1.68 1.28 -1.26
CA PRO A 224 -3.02 1.72 -0.91
C PRO A 224 -3.94 2.11 -2.09
N THR A 225 -3.41 2.24 -3.31
CA THR A 225 -4.08 2.72 -4.52
C THR A 225 -4.18 1.67 -5.63
N ALA A 226 -3.35 0.63 -5.60
CA ALA A 226 -3.25 -0.37 -6.65
C ALA A 226 -2.90 -1.76 -6.09
N ASP A 227 -3.45 -2.80 -6.72
CA ASP A 227 -3.06 -4.19 -6.50
C ASP A 227 -3.10 -4.89 -7.86
N VAL A 228 -1.91 -5.11 -8.43
CA VAL A 228 -1.73 -5.54 -9.82
C VAL A 228 -0.70 -6.65 -9.92
N THR A 229 -0.83 -7.48 -10.95
CA THR A 229 0.09 -8.58 -11.22
C THR A 229 0.68 -8.48 -12.62
N GLY A 230 1.92 -8.96 -12.72
CA GLY A 230 2.71 -9.00 -13.93
C GLY A 230 3.16 -7.64 -14.45
N ARG A 231 4.02 -7.69 -15.47
CA ARG A 231 4.63 -6.50 -16.08
C ARG A 231 3.61 -5.48 -16.61
N PRO A 232 2.53 -5.90 -17.32
CA PRO A 232 1.52 -4.93 -17.79
C PRO A 232 0.78 -4.24 -16.65
N GLY A 233 0.58 -4.95 -15.53
CA GLY A 233 -0.04 -4.39 -14.34
C GLY A 233 0.82 -3.27 -13.75
N LEU A 234 2.11 -3.54 -13.50
CA LEU A 234 3.04 -2.54 -12.98
C LEU A 234 3.19 -1.35 -13.93
N ASP A 235 3.33 -1.59 -15.24
CA ASP A 235 3.43 -0.52 -16.24
C ASP A 235 2.22 0.42 -16.21
N GLY A 236 1.01 -0.15 -16.15
CA GLY A 236 -0.23 0.60 -16.05
C GLY A 236 -0.33 1.41 -14.76
N THR A 237 0.11 0.86 -13.63
CA THR A 237 0.15 1.57 -12.35
C THR A 237 1.09 2.77 -12.39
N ILE A 238 2.31 2.60 -12.94
CA ILE A 238 3.26 3.70 -13.08
C ILE A 238 2.71 4.78 -14.02
N ALA A 239 2.11 4.39 -15.16
CA ALA A 239 1.50 5.33 -16.09
C ALA A 239 0.35 6.13 -15.43
N ALA A 240 -0.47 5.46 -14.62
CA ALA A 240 -1.54 6.11 -13.86
C ALA A 240 -0.99 7.11 -12.84
N PHE A 241 0.06 6.74 -12.10
CA PHE A 241 0.77 7.65 -11.18
C PHE A 241 1.29 8.91 -11.91
N GLN A 242 2.03 8.72 -13.01
CA GLN A 242 2.61 9.82 -13.80
C GLN A 242 1.53 10.74 -14.37
N SER A 243 0.40 10.18 -14.81
CA SER A 243 -0.74 10.97 -15.31
C SER A 243 -1.50 11.69 -14.21
N ALA A 244 -1.61 11.09 -13.01
CA ALA A 244 -2.31 11.66 -11.88
C ALA A 244 -1.54 12.82 -11.24
N LEU A 245 -0.21 12.75 -11.23
CA LEU A 245 0.68 13.70 -10.58
C LEU A 245 1.72 14.25 -11.57
N PRO A 246 1.30 15.02 -12.59
CA PRO A 246 2.22 15.59 -13.56
C PRO A 246 3.22 16.51 -12.87
N GLY A 247 4.51 16.27 -13.11
CA GLY A 247 5.61 17.04 -12.50
C GLY A 247 5.96 16.62 -11.07
N ALA A 248 5.37 15.53 -10.55
CA ALA A 248 5.87 14.90 -9.34
C ALA A 248 7.17 14.12 -9.63
N THR A 249 8.03 14.05 -8.62
CA THR A 249 9.23 13.20 -8.62
C THR A 249 9.11 12.20 -7.49
N LEU A 250 9.19 10.90 -7.81
CA LEU A 250 9.36 9.83 -6.84
C LEU A 250 10.85 9.53 -6.73
N ALA A 251 11.44 9.82 -5.56
CA ALA A 251 12.87 9.68 -5.30
C ALA A 251 13.14 8.71 -4.14
N PRO A 252 14.25 7.94 -4.19
CA PRO A 252 14.72 7.18 -3.03
C PRO A 252 15.01 8.11 -1.84
N ALA A 253 14.45 7.79 -0.67
CA ALA A 253 14.66 8.51 0.59
C ALA A 253 15.64 7.78 1.52
N SER A 254 16.04 6.56 1.16
CA SER A 254 17.05 5.72 1.81
C SER A 254 17.72 4.83 0.77
N GLY A 255 18.76 4.10 1.17
CA GLY A 255 19.19 2.89 0.46
C GLY A 255 18.19 1.76 0.65
N ALA A 256 18.56 0.55 0.22
CA ALA A 256 17.77 -0.65 0.44
C ALA A 256 18.43 -1.57 1.48
N LEU A 257 17.64 -2.01 2.45
CA LEU A 257 17.96 -3.21 3.21
C LEU A 257 17.71 -4.41 2.28
N GLU A 258 18.71 -5.26 2.12
CA GLU A 258 18.63 -6.46 1.28
C GLU A 258 19.20 -7.65 2.04
N ALA A 259 18.38 -8.67 2.31
CA ALA A 259 18.80 -9.85 3.07
C ALA A 259 17.97 -11.08 2.67
N HIS A 260 18.60 -12.18 2.28
CA HIS A 260 17.90 -13.45 2.00
C HIS A 260 16.70 -13.33 1.03
N GLY A 261 16.81 -12.43 0.04
CA GLY A 261 15.74 -12.14 -0.92
C GLY A 261 14.73 -11.08 -0.45
N LEU A 262 14.71 -10.70 0.83
CA LEU A 262 13.95 -9.55 1.33
C LEU A 262 14.58 -8.25 0.84
N VAL A 263 13.74 -7.30 0.42
CA VAL A 263 14.12 -5.91 0.18
C VAL A 263 13.23 -4.97 0.99
N HIS A 264 13.79 -3.89 1.53
CA HIS A 264 13.04 -2.83 2.19
C HIS A 264 13.71 -1.46 1.98
N PHE A 265 12.96 -0.44 1.56
CA PHE A 265 13.48 0.90 1.31
C PHE A 265 12.42 1.98 1.52
N LEU A 266 12.86 3.23 1.70
CA LEU A 266 12.02 4.41 1.82
C LEU A 266 12.05 5.22 0.53
N TRP A 267 10.94 5.86 0.24
CA TRP A 267 10.80 6.76 -0.90
C TRP A 267 10.07 8.03 -0.49
N ARG A 268 10.21 9.07 -1.32
CA ARG A 268 9.49 10.32 -1.18
C ARG A 268 8.98 10.80 -2.54
N ILE A 269 7.73 11.24 -2.55
CA ILE A 269 7.14 11.98 -3.66
C ILE A 269 7.20 13.47 -3.34
N GLU A 270 7.75 14.27 -4.26
CA GLU A 270 7.80 15.73 -4.18
C GLU A 270 7.30 16.36 -5.49
N GLY A 271 6.99 17.67 -5.49
CA GLY A 271 6.52 18.39 -6.68
C GLY A 271 4.99 18.44 -6.80
N ALA A 272 4.48 18.62 -8.01
CA ALA A 272 3.03 18.66 -8.33
C ALA A 272 2.16 19.56 -7.42
N ASP A 273 2.73 20.65 -6.88
CA ASP A 273 2.09 21.56 -5.91
C ASP A 273 1.49 20.86 -4.66
N MET A 274 1.97 19.66 -4.33
CA MET A 274 1.57 18.90 -3.14
C MET A 274 2.66 18.93 -2.06
N PRO A 275 2.29 18.84 -0.77
CA PRO A 275 3.28 18.57 0.27
C PRO A 275 4.02 17.26 -0.01
N PRO A 276 5.30 17.15 0.40
CA PRO A 276 6.02 15.90 0.29
C PRO A 276 5.27 14.74 0.92
N LEU A 277 5.23 13.62 0.22
CA LEU A 277 4.63 12.38 0.69
C LEU A 277 5.74 11.34 0.85
N ASP A 278 5.96 10.91 2.09
CA ASP A 278 6.85 9.81 2.41
C ASP A 278 6.14 8.47 2.26
N GLY A 279 6.91 7.43 1.96
CA GLY A 279 6.45 6.06 2.05
C GLY A 279 7.60 5.07 2.15
N MET A 280 7.24 3.81 2.20
CA MET A 280 8.18 2.70 2.23
C MET A 280 7.62 1.50 1.51
N ASP A 281 8.52 0.69 0.99
CA ASP A 281 8.20 -0.54 0.31
C ASP A 281 8.93 -1.70 0.99
N VAL A 282 8.29 -2.86 1.02
CA VAL A 282 8.90 -4.16 1.33
C VAL A 282 8.66 -5.09 0.15
N GLY A 283 9.56 -6.01 -0.13
CA GLY A 283 9.40 -6.92 -1.25
C GLY A 283 10.32 -8.10 -1.22
N PHE A 284 10.23 -8.88 -2.29
CA PHE A 284 11.05 -10.08 -2.47
C PHE A 284 11.70 -10.12 -3.84
N VAL A 285 12.93 -10.63 -3.88
CA VAL A 285 13.72 -10.94 -5.08
C VAL A 285 13.93 -12.45 -5.15
N ASP A 286 13.69 -13.05 -6.30
CA ASP A 286 13.90 -14.48 -6.52
C ASP A 286 15.36 -14.87 -6.76
N GLY A 287 15.62 -16.17 -6.89
CA GLY A 287 16.95 -16.70 -7.19
C GLY A 287 17.50 -16.33 -8.58
N ALA A 288 16.66 -15.82 -9.49
CA ALA A 288 17.08 -15.27 -10.77
C ALA A 288 17.44 -13.78 -10.69
N GLY A 289 17.21 -13.15 -9.53
CA GLY A 289 17.51 -11.73 -9.29
C GLY A 289 16.38 -10.79 -9.74
N ALA A 290 15.16 -11.30 -9.96
CA ALA A 290 14.00 -10.49 -10.33
C ALA A 290 13.09 -10.24 -9.12
N LEU A 291 12.46 -9.06 -9.08
CA LEU A 291 11.44 -8.74 -8.07
C LEU A 291 10.19 -9.58 -8.31
N THR A 292 9.71 -10.25 -7.25
CA THR A 292 8.48 -11.05 -7.25
C THR A 292 7.34 -10.39 -6.50
N LEU A 293 7.64 -9.46 -5.60
CA LEU A 293 6.67 -8.69 -4.83
C LEU A 293 7.24 -7.32 -4.50
N ILE A 294 6.41 -6.28 -4.58
CA ILE A 294 6.56 -5.05 -3.81
C ILE A 294 5.21 -4.76 -3.12
N ALA A 295 5.24 -4.56 -1.81
CA ALA A 295 4.14 -4.09 -0.99
C ALA A 295 4.52 -2.72 -0.39
N GLY A 296 3.85 -1.67 -0.85
CA GLY A 296 4.11 -0.28 -0.49
C GLY A 296 3.15 0.25 0.59
N PHE A 297 3.64 1.16 1.42
CA PHE A 297 2.87 1.80 2.48
C PHE A 297 3.17 3.30 2.55
N PHE A 298 2.12 4.12 2.64
CA PHE A 298 2.27 5.57 2.75
C PHE A 298 2.58 6.00 4.19
N GLY A 299 3.37 7.04 4.32
CA GLY A 299 3.78 7.63 5.60
C GLY A 299 5.19 7.24 6.03
N PRO A 300 5.74 7.99 7.00
CA PRO A 300 7.13 7.84 7.45
C PRO A 300 7.38 6.51 8.14
N PHE A 301 8.65 6.09 8.15
CA PHE A 301 9.14 4.93 8.91
C PHE A 301 8.81 5.02 10.40
N SER A 302 9.11 6.16 11.01
CA SER A 302 8.77 6.39 12.41
C SER A 302 7.39 7.05 12.53
N PRO A 303 6.60 6.73 13.57
CA PRO A 303 5.44 7.55 13.90
C PRO A 303 5.94 8.97 14.25
N PRO A 304 5.15 10.01 13.94
CA PRO A 304 5.41 11.37 14.38
C PRO A 304 5.23 11.49 15.90
#